data_AF-W4LMY6-F1
#
_entry.id   AF-W4LMY6-F1
#
_cell.length_a   1.000
_cell.length_b   1.000
_cell.length_c   1.000
_cell.angle_alpha   90.00
_cell.angle_beta   90.00
_cell.angle_gamma   90.00
#
_symmetry.space_group_name_H-M   'P 1'
#
loop_
_entity.id
_entity.type
_entity.pdbx_description
1 polymer ?
#
loop_
_entity_poly.entity_id
_entity_poly.type
_entity_poly.pdbx_seq_one_letter_code
_entity_poly.pdbx_strand_id
1 'polypeptide(L)' 'MVDLINNWLLLKRKIQTVQSLYDYWVLGKNTVPETPRWSVIRNVLHWVE' A
#
# COMPACT_ATOMS: atom_id res chain seq x y z
N MET A 1 -24.27 3.72 25.46
CA MET A 1 -22.79 3.86 25.48
C MET A 1 -22.15 3.10 24.31
N VAL A 2 -22.60 1.88 23.99
CA VAL A 2 -22.16 1.08 22.83
C VAL A 2 -22.46 1.77 21.49
N ASP A 3 -23.58 2.51 21.39
CA ASP A 3 -24.01 3.17 20.16
C ASP A 3 -23.09 4.33 19.72
N LEU A 4 -22.40 4.96 20.68
CA LEU A 4 -21.44 6.03 20.43
C LEU A 4 -20.19 5.50 19.73
N ILE A 5 -19.71 4.33 20.17
CA ILE A 5 -18.57 3.63 19.56
C ILE A 5 -18.96 3.10 18.17
N ASN A 6 -20.16 2.54 18.05
CA ASN A 6 -20.67 2.04 16.76
C ASN A 6 -20.82 3.16 15.72
N ASN A 7 -21.38 4.31 16.11
CA ASN A 7 -21.51 5.46 15.20
C ASN A 7 -20.14 6.04 14.81
N TRP A 8 -19.19 6.11 15.74
CA TRP A 8 -17.83 6.54 15.43
C TRP A 8 -17.13 5.58 14.45
N LEU A 9 -17.32 4.26 14.63
CA LEU A 9 -16.78 3.24 13.73
C LEU A 9 -17.39 3.34 12.31
N LEU A 10 -18.71 3.56 12.23
CA LEU A 10 -19.41 3.76 10.96
C LEU A 10 -18.93 5.02 10.23
N LEU A 11 -18.71 6.11 10.97
CA LEU A 11 -18.17 7.35 10.41
C LEU A 11 -16.75 7.17 9.89
N LYS A 12 -15.88 6.48 10.64
CA LYS A 12 -14.49 6.20 10.21
C LYS A 12 -14.41 5.30 8.98
N ARG A 13 -15.30 4.30 8.84
CA ARG A 13 -15.38 3.46 7.64
C ARG A 13 -15.81 4.23 6.39
N LYS A 14 -16.56 5.32 6.55
CA LYS A 14 -17.02 6.16 5.42
C LYS A 14 -15.94 7.12 4.92
N ILE A 15 -14.81 7.22 5.60
CA ILE A 15 -13.68 8.05 5.20
C ILE A 15 -12.86 7.28 4.16
N GLN A 16 -12.98 7.67 2.89
CA GLN A 16 -12.25 7.08 1.76
C GLN A 16 -10.73 7.04 1.98
N THR A 17 -10.17 7.91 2.82
CA THR A 17 -8.74 7.93 3.17
C THR A 17 -8.25 6.61 3.78
N VAL A 18 -9.07 5.92 4.57
CA VAL A 18 -8.68 4.62 5.16
C VAL A 18 -8.58 3.56 4.06
N GLN A 19 -9.50 3.57 3.10
CA GLN A 19 -9.45 2.65 1.97
C GLN A 19 -8.23 2.93 1.08
N SER A 20 -7.93 4.20 0.80
CA SER A 20 -6.75 4.59 0.01
C SER A 20 -5.44 4.17 0.69
N LEU A 21 -5.34 4.35 2.01
CA LEU A 21 -4.17 3.92 2.78
C LEU A 21 -4.07 2.39 2.83
N TYR A 22 -5.18 1.67 2.97
CA TYR A 22 -5.20 0.21 2.96
C TYR A 22 -4.79 -0.35 1.58
N ASP A 23 -5.35 0.21 0.52
CA ASP A 23 -5.03 -0.17 -0.86
C ASP A 23 -3.54 0.08 -1.16
N TYR A 24 -2.96 1.16 -0.64
CA TYR A 24 -1.55 1.49 -0.81
C TYR A 24 -0.62 0.62 0.05
N TRP A 25 -0.83 0.56 1.37
CA TRP A 25 0.10 -0.07 2.32
C TRP A 25 -0.08 -1.58 2.46
N VAL A 26 -1.31 -2.08 2.34
CA VAL A 26 -1.61 -3.52 2.55
C VAL A 26 -1.72 -4.25 1.22
N LEU A 27 -2.45 -3.68 0.26
CA LEU A 27 -2.65 -4.31 -1.05
C LEU A 27 -1.59 -3.92 -2.09
N GLY A 28 -0.77 -2.90 -1.83
CA GLY A 28 0.27 -2.45 -2.77
C GLY A 28 -0.26 -1.97 -4.12
N LYS A 29 -1.53 -1.52 -4.20
CA LYS A 29 -2.25 -1.28 -5.47
C LYS A 29 -1.70 -0.18 -6.37
N ASN A 30 -0.62 0.51 -5.99
CA ASN A 30 0.03 1.54 -6.81
C ASN A 30 1.57 1.44 -6.80
N THR A 31 2.15 0.34 -6.33
CA THR A 31 3.60 0.16 -6.40
C THR A 31 3.98 -0.48 -7.73
N VAL A 32 3.85 0.28 -8.83
CA VAL A 32 4.44 -0.12 -10.11
C VAL A 32 5.93 0.22 -10.02
N PRO A 33 6.84 -0.75 -10.07
CA PRO A 33 8.26 -0.43 -10.16
C PRO A 33 8.50 0.19 -11.55
N GLU A 34 8.82 1.48 -11.60
CA GLU A 34 9.18 2.16 -12.86
C GLU A 34 10.50 1.64 -13.44
N THR A 35 11.30 0.97 -12.61
CA THR A 35 12.61 0.44 -12.97
C THR A 35 12.76 -1.02 -12.56
N PRO A 36 13.60 -1.80 -13.27
CA PRO A 36 13.91 -3.16 -12.86
C PRO A 36 14.43 -3.17 -11.42
N ARG A 37 13.96 -4.13 -10.63
CA ARG A 37 14.39 -4.31 -9.24
C ARG A 37 15.90 -4.51 -9.19
N TRP A 38 16.52 -4.03 -8.11
CA TRP A 38 17.95 -4.16 -7.91
C TRP A 38 18.36 -5.64 -7.91
N SER A 39 19.36 -6.00 -8.71
CA SER A 39 19.85 -7.36 -8.87
C SER A 39 21.38 -7.35 -8.79
N VAL A 40 21.97 -8.24 -8.00
CA VAL A 40 23.42 -8.40 -7.90
C VAL A 40 24.02 -8.72 -9.27
N ILE A 41 23.36 -9.61 -10.03
CA ILE A 41 23.85 -10.06 -11.34
C ILE A 41 23.92 -8.91 -12.33
N ARG A 42 22.95 -7.98 -12.29
CA ARG A 42 22.91 -6.79 -13.16
C ARG A 42 23.78 -5.65 -12.62
N ASN A 43 23.64 -5.32 -11.33
CA ASN A 43 24.15 -4.08 -10.75
C ASN A 43 25.55 -4.20 -10.15
N VAL A 44 26.00 -5.40 -9.82
CA VAL A 44 27.34 -5.64 -9.26
C VAL A 44 28.19 -6.43 -10.25
N LEU A 45 27.64 -7.51 -10.82
CA LEU A 45 28.38 -8.41 -11.70
C LEU A 45 28.31 -8.02 -13.18
N HIS A 46 27.30 -7.24 -13.58
CA HIS A 46 27.07 -6.79 -14.97
C HIS A 46 26.95 -7.92 -16.00
N TRP A 47 26.36 -9.07 -15.65
CA TRP A 47 26.26 -10.24 -16.54
C TRP A 47 25.03 -10.25 -17.44
N VAL A 48 24.06 -9.36 -17.18
CA VAL A 48 22.83 -9.19 -17.97
C VAL A 48 22.49 -7.71 -18.01
N GLU A 49 21.92 -7.25 -19.13
CA GLU A 49 21.46 -5.88 -19.35
C GLU A 49 20.16 -5.56 -18.57
#